data_AF-B9KGD2-F1
#
_entry.id   AF-B9KGD2-F1
#
_cell.length_a   1.000
_cell.length_b   1.000
_cell.length_c   1.000
_cell.angle_alpha   90.00
_cell.angle_beta   90.00
_cell.angle_gamma   90.00
#
_symmetry.space_group_name_H-M   'P 1'
#
loop_
_entity.id
_entity.type
_entity.pdbx_description
1 polymer ?
#
loop_
_entity_poly.entity_id
_entity_poly.type
_entity_poly.pdbx_seq_one_letter_code
_entity_poly.pdbx_strand_id
1 'polypeptide(L)'
;MCLSIPSKILEIDELNSAIVETLGVKRRVSLDLISEPLKVGDYVLIHVGFAMEKIDTQAAQESLKIYADIAEKMQNGQIDENEGDMGLKNGFN
;
A
#
# COMPACT_ATOMS: atom_id res chain seq x y z
N MET A 1 9.29 -3.05 -9.67
CA MET A 1 7.95 -3.54 -9.33
C MET A 1 7.59 -2.97 -7.96
N CYS A 2 6.63 -2.06 -7.87
CA CYS A 2 6.17 -1.52 -6.58
C CYS A 2 4.83 -2.17 -6.22
N LEU A 3 4.67 -2.65 -4.99
CA LEU A 3 3.37 -3.03 -4.45
C LEU A 3 2.63 -1.79 -3.95
N SER A 4 1.42 -1.56 -4.44
CA SER A 4 0.57 -0.45 -3.99
C SER A 4 -0.07 -0.81 -2.65
N ILE A 5 0.38 -0.16 -1.58
CA ILE A 5 -0.14 -0.38 -0.23
C ILE A 5 -1.29 0.61 0.05
N PRO A 6 -2.46 0.13 0.50
CA PRO A 6 -3.54 0.96 1.02
C PRO A 6 -3.04 2.00 2.03
N SER A 7 -3.37 3.26 1.80
CA SER A 7 -2.95 4.36 2.66
C SER A 7 -4.14 5.19 3.10
N LYS A 8 -4.20 5.51 4.39
CA LYS A 8 -5.33 6.22 5.00
C LYS A 8 -5.11 7.72 4.96
N ILE A 9 -6.12 8.49 4.53
CA ILE A 9 -6.08 9.95 4.58
C ILE A 9 -6.31 10.43 6.01
N LEU A 10 -5.34 11.17 6.55
CA LEU A 10 -5.41 11.79 7.87
C LEU A 10 -5.89 13.25 7.76
N GLU A 11 -5.39 13.99 6.78
CA GLU A 11 -5.67 15.42 6.59
C GLU A 11 -5.66 15.75 5.08
N ILE A 12 -6.45 16.75 4.67
CA ILE A 12 -6.50 17.26 3.29
C ILE A 12 -6.28 18.78 3.34
N ASP A 13 -5.28 19.25 2.59
CA ASP A 13 -4.92 20.65 2.43
C ASP A 13 -5.74 21.32 1.31
N GLU A 14 -5.85 22.66 1.35
CA GLU A 14 -6.55 23.46 0.33
C GLU A 14 -5.92 23.40 -1.09
N LEU A 15 -4.68 22.91 -1.20
CA LEU A 15 -3.93 22.74 -2.44
C LEU A 15 -4.06 21.31 -3.03
N ASN A 16 -5.19 20.62 -2.80
CA ASN A 16 -5.41 19.23 -3.22
C ASN A 16 -4.30 18.25 -2.82
N SER A 17 -3.59 18.56 -1.72
CA SER A 17 -2.59 17.67 -1.14
C SER A 17 -3.18 17.01 0.09
N ALA A 18 -2.84 15.75 0.34
CA ALA A 18 -3.28 15.04 1.54
C ALA A 18 -2.11 14.46 2.30
N ILE A 19 -2.21 14.47 3.63
CA ILE A 19 -1.35 13.67 4.49
C ILE A 19 -1.97 12.30 4.66
N VAL A 20 -1.25 11.29 4.21
CA VAL A 20 -1.65 9.89 4.27
C VAL A 20 -0.72 9.08 5.14
N GLU A 21 -1.26 8.04 5.77
CA GLU A 21 -0.52 7.08 6.57
C GLU A 21 -0.51 5.71 5.91
N THR A 22 0.69 5.18 5.71
CA THR A 22 0.94 3.84 5.18
C THR A 22 1.73 3.05 6.20
N LEU A 23 1.13 2.04 6.83
CA LEU A 23 1.79 1.17 7.82
C LEU A 23 2.53 1.97 8.94
N GLY A 24 1.93 3.06 9.41
CA GLY A 24 2.50 3.94 10.46
C GLY A 24 3.47 5.02 9.97
N VAL A 25 3.76 5.09 8.67
CA VAL A 25 4.58 6.16 8.07
C VAL A 25 3.69 7.20 7.41
N LYS A 26 3.82 8.46 7.82
CA LYS A 26 3.10 9.60 7.25
C LYS A 26 3.84 10.15 6.03
N ARG A 27 3.11 10.41 4.95
CA ARG A 27 3.63 11.01 3.71
C ARG A 27 2.64 12.04 3.17
N ARG A 28 3.15 13.03 2.44
CA ARG A 28 2.31 13.96 1.67
C ARG A 28 2.15 13.43 0.26
N VAL A 29 0.92 13.41 -0.25
CA VAL A 29 0.59 13.00 -1.62
C VAL A 29 -0.33 14.00 -2.29
N SER A 30 -0.21 14.14 -3.61
CA SER A 30 -1.17 14.92 -4.40
C SER A 30 -2.39 14.06 -4.73
N LEU A 31 -3.57 14.68 -4.62
CA LEU A 31 -4.86 14.12 -4.97
C LEU A 31 -5.32 14.54 -6.37
N ASP A 32 -4.51 15.29 -7.13
CA ASP A 32 -4.90 15.90 -8.41
C ASP A 32 -5.31 14.89 -9.49
N LEU A 33 -4.90 13.63 -9.35
CA LEU A 33 -5.22 12.55 -10.29
C LEU A 33 -6.56 11.86 -10.00
N ILE A 34 -7.19 12.13 -8.85
CA ILE A 34 -8.47 11.54 -8.47
C ILE A 34 -9.57 12.57 -8.72
N SER A 35 -10.48 12.24 -9.63
CA SER A 35 -11.65 13.07 -9.95
C SER A 35 -12.75 13.01 -8.88
N GLU A 36 -12.68 12.05 -7.97
CA GLU A 36 -13.68 11.83 -6.92
C GLU A 36 -13.38 12.65 -5.66
N PRO A 37 -14.41 13.16 -4.95
CA PRO A 37 -14.19 13.87 -3.70
C PRO A 37 -13.73 12.91 -2.60
N LEU A 38 -12.50 13.12 -2.14
CA LEU A 38 -11.90 12.39 -1.03
C LEU A 38 -12.18 13.08 0.30
N LYS A 39 -12.29 12.29 1.36
CA LYS A 39 -12.49 12.78 2.73
C LYS A 39 -11.47 12.18 3.68
N VAL A 40 -11.25 12.89 4.79
CA VAL A 40 -10.47 12.35 5.92
C VAL A 40 -11.09 11.02 6.36
N GLY A 41 -10.25 9.99 6.49
CA GLY A 41 -10.67 8.62 6.81
C GLY A 41 -10.79 7.68 5.61
N ASP A 42 -10.83 8.20 4.38
CA ASP A 42 -10.81 7.36 3.18
C ASP A 42 -9.46 6.68 3.00
N TYR A 43 -9.48 5.54 2.30
CA TYR A 43 -8.29 4.81 1.90
C TYR A 43 -8.04 5.01 0.40
N VAL A 44 -6.78 5.25 0.05
CA VAL A 44 -6.34 5.45 -1.32
C VAL A 44 -5.12 4.60 -1.63
N LEU A 45 -4.98 4.20 -2.90
CA LEU A 45 -3.78 3.59 -3.43
C LEU A 45 -2.84 4.67 -3.96
N ILE A 46 -1.58 4.62 -3.55
CA ILE A 46 -0.57 5.61 -3.91
C ILE A 46 0.46 4.99 -4.83
N HIS A 47 0.83 5.74 -5.87
CA HIS A 47 1.96 5.42 -6.74
C HIS A 47 2.84 6.65 -6.93
N VAL A 48 4.11 6.56 -6.52
CA VAL A 48 5.15 7.60 -6.74
C VAL A 48 4.73 9.01 -6.24
N GLY A 49 4.00 9.08 -5.12
CA GLY A 49 3.58 10.35 -4.50
C GLY A 49 2.22 10.89 -4.96
N PHE A 50 1.52 10.17 -5.83
CA PHE A 50 0.16 10.51 -6.27
C PHE A 50 -0.83 9.45 -5.80
N ALA A 51 -2.01 9.91 -5.37
CA ALA A 51 -3.14 9.02 -5.16
C ALA A 51 -3.74 8.66 -6.52
N MET A 52 -3.87 7.36 -6.81
CA MET A 52 -4.38 6.86 -8.09
C MET A 52 -5.87 6.57 -8.04
N GLU A 53 -6.32 5.88 -6.98
CA GLU A 53 -7.71 5.43 -6.85
C GLU A 53 -8.13 5.39 -5.38
N LYS A 54 -9.41 5.69 -5.14
CA LYS A 54 -10.08 5.47 -3.86
C LYS A 54 -10.46 4.01 -3.72
N ILE A 55 -10.16 3.42 -2.58
CA ILE A 55 -10.58 2.05 -2.27
C ILE A 55 -11.53 2.05 -1.07
N ASP A 56 -12.40 1.05 -1.02
CA ASP A 56 -13.30 0.88 0.12
C ASP A 56 -12.53 0.55 1.40
N THR A 57 -13.03 1.05 2.53
CA THR A 57 -12.39 0.86 3.83
C THR A 57 -12.32 -0.62 4.23
N GLN A 58 -13.35 -1.41 3.89
CA GLN A 58 -13.38 -2.84 4.21
C GLN A 58 -12.32 -3.60 3.42
N ALA A 59 -12.25 -3.35 2.10
CA ALA A 59 -11.26 -3.96 1.21
C ALA A 59 -9.82 -3.56 1.58
N ALA A 60 -9.62 -2.31 2.01
CA ALA A 60 -8.32 -1.82 2.48
C ALA A 60 -7.85 -2.57 3.73
N GLN A 61 -8.75 -2.77 4.70
CA GLN A 61 -8.45 -3.48 5.95
C GLN A 61 -8.18 -4.97 5.73
N GLU A 62 -8.95 -5.63 4.87
CA GLU A 62 -8.71 -7.02 4.49
C GLU A 62 -7.34 -7.19 3.85
N SER A 63 -6.99 -6.30 2.92
CA SER A 63 -5.68 -6.29 2.27
C SER A 63 -4.56 -6.08 3.29
N LEU A 64 -4.68 -5.10 4.18
CA LEU A 64 -3.69 -4.84 5.25
C LEU A 64 -3.52 -6.02 6.19
N LYS A 65 -4.61 -6.73 6.52
CA LYS A 65 -4.57 -7.93 7.36
C LYS A 65 -3.82 -9.07 6.67
N ILE A 66 -4.06 -9.27 5.38
CA ILE A 66 -3.33 -10.27 4.58
C ILE A 66 -1.85 -9.91 4.52
N TYR A 67 -1.50 -8.64 4.30
CA TYR A 67 -0.09 -8.19 4.32
C TYR A 67 0.59 -8.45 5.67
N ALA A 68 -0.12 -8.22 6.78
CA ALA A 68 0.40 -8.49 8.12
C ALA A 68 0.60 -10.00 8.36
N ASP A 69 -0.35 -10.84 7.95
CA ASP A 69 -0.27 -12.30 8.06
C ASP A 69 0.89 -12.88 7.23
N ILE A 70 1.09 -12.36 6.01
CA ILE A 70 2.25 -12.74 5.17
C ILE A 70 3.55 -12.33 5.86
N ALA A 71 3.64 -11.09 6.35
CA ALA A 71 4.84 -10.60 7.04
C ALA A 71 5.18 -11.45 8.29
N GLU A 72 4.17 -11.86 9.05
CA GLU A 72 4.32 -12.71 10.23
C GLU A 72 4.78 -14.13 9.85
N LYS A 73 4.19 -14.74 8.82
CA LYS A 73 4.57 -16.07 8.33
C LYS A 73 5.98 -16.12 7.77
N MET A 74 6.41 -15.05 7.10
CA MET A 74 7.81 -14.90 6.65
C MET A 74 8.77 -14.79 7.83
N GLN A 75 8.42 -14.02 8.86
CA GLN A 75 9.27 -13.86 10.04
C GLN A 75 9.39 -15.14 10.89
N ASN A 76 8.33 -15.96 10.92
CA ASN A 76 8.29 -17.23 11.65
C ASN A 76 8.93 -18.40 10.88
N GLY A 77 9.52 -18.17 9.71
CA GLY A 77 10.20 -19.20 8.92
C GLY A 77 9.28 -20.29 8.35
N GLN A 78 7.97 -20.02 8.27
CA GLN A 78 6.99 -20.93 7.67
C GLN A 78 6.91 -20.80 6.16
N ILE A 79 7.43 -19.69 5.61
CA ILE A 79 7.60 -19.42 4.19
C ILE A 79 9.10 -19.42 3.94
N ASP A 80 9.58 -20.35 3.12
CA ASP A 80 10.99 -20.41 2.72
C ASP A 80 11.34 -19.16 1.90
N GLU A 81 12.55 -18.63 2.05
CA GLU A 81 13.03 -17.47 1.29
C GLU A 81 13.07 -17.70 -0.24
N ASN A 82 12.90 -18.95 -0.67
CA ASN A 82 12.82 -19.38 -2.06
C ASN A 82 11.43 -19.91 -2.45
N GLU A 83 10.40 -19.80 -1.60
CA GLU A 83 9.02 -20.09 -2.01
C GLU A 83 8.59 -19.16 -3.16
N GLY A 84 8.33 -19.75 -4.33
CA GLY A 84 8.00 -19.00 -5.55
C GLY A 84 9.21 -18.65 -6.44
N ASP A 85 10.44 -19.03 -6.06
CA ASP A 85 11.59 -18.99 -6.97
C ASP A 85 11.45 -20.13 -8.00
N MET A 86 11.23 -19.78 -9.28
CA MET A 86 11.20 -20.72 -10.40
C MET A 86 12.59 -21.32 -10.75
N GLY A 87 13.52 -21.38 -9.78
CA GLY A 87 14.86 -21.92 -9.94
C GLY A 87 15.80 -21.02 -10.73
N LEU A 88 15.53 -19.71 -10.81
CA LEU A 88 16.35 -18.78 -11.59
C LEU A 88 17.71 -18.48 -10.93
N LYS A 89 17.86 -18.77 -9.63
CA LYS A 89 19.14 -18.62 -8.93
C LYS A 89 20.19 -19.67 -9.31
N ASN A 90 19.81 -20.80 -9.92
CA ASN A 90 20.72 -21.91 -10.23
C ASN A 90 21.05 -22.08 -11.73
N GLY A 91 20.72 -21.09 -12.58
CA GLY A 91 20.76 -21.21 -14.04
C GLY A 91 21.84 -20.42 -14.79
N PHE A 92 22.89 -19.94 -14.13
CA PHE A 92 24.05 -19.34 -14.79
C PHE A 92 25.35 -19.91 -14.20
N ASN A 93 25.79 -21.05 -14.71
CA ASN A 93 27.18 -21.47 -14.66
C ASN A 93 27.59 -21.88 -16.08
#